data_AF-A0A4Y7IBD3-F1
#
_entry.id   AF-A0A4Y7IBD3-F1
#
_cell.length_a   1.000
_cell.length_b   1.000
_cell.length_c   1.000
_cell.angle_alpha   90.00
_cell.angle_beta   90.00
_cell.angle_gamma   90.00
#
_symmetry.space_group_name_H-M   'P 1'
#
loop_
_entity.id
_entity.type
_entity.pdbx_description
1 polymer ?
#
loop_
_entity_poly.entity_id
_entity_poly.type
_entity_poly.pdbx_seq_one_letter_code
_entity_poly.pdbx_strand_id
1 'polypeptide(L)'
;MDVKINLGLEYEGGTLKLSPLECGCFVKDIAIILDGGLSWLYQGFINAFEGKIRSAVESTVNNKIREGILKLDSLLQTLPKEVPVDDIASLNVTLINKPLFEDSSIGLEINGLFTAKNSSIVPMYYHKNSLPSVDSRHLRKMLGISLHEAVFNSASDVYFKADSLRWIVEKVPDQSYLNTNKWRFIVPQLYRKYPNDNMRLNISFATPPILKIHSEEIEANIYSDMIVEVLNDDEIIPVACISVIVKASGYAKIAGNNLGGHIDMEDFDLSLKWSKIGNFRMHLIESVMRTFIKTAALPYANSRLTKGFPLPIFRGFTLQNADLIYRKSKIMISTDVGFTGSYNLKKPSNRDEVSNQPTAKLTTELGALGWRKEEMLGNLRGLLEYSWEFWIQRVVVVVAAVVER
;
A
#
# COMPACT_ATOMS: atom_id res chain seq x y z
N MET A 1 -27.68 7.86 -26.12
CA MET A 1 -27.71 6.51 -25.52
C MET A 1 -27.45 6.73 -24.06
N ASP A 2 -28.35 6.27 -23.21
CA ASP A 2 -28.29 6.52 -21.78
C ASP A 2 -28.03 5.20 -21.08
N VAL A 3 -26.98 5.15 -20.26
CA VAL A 3 -26.58 3.95 -19.54
C VAL A 3 -26.70 4.23 -18.05
N LYS A 4 -27.47 3.39 -17.35
CA LYS A 4 -27.64 3.43 -15.90
C LYS A 4 -27.10 2.14 -15.31
N ILE A 5 -26.23 2.27 -14.31
CA ILE A 5 -25.62 1.14 -13.63
C ILE A 5 -25.81 1.34 -12.13
N ASN A 6 -26.46 0.38 -11.48
CA ASN A 6 -26.57 0.27 -10.03
C ASN A 6 -25.75 -0.93 -9.59
N LEU A 7 -24.79 -0.70 -8.69
CA LEU A 7 -23.87 -1.71 -8.17
C LEU A 7 -24.06 -1.85 -6.66
N GLY A 8 -24.00 -3.09 -6.17
CA GLY A 8 -23.83 -3.38 -4.76
C GLY A 8 -22.35 -3.58 -4.48
N LEU A 9 -21.81 -2.90 -3.47
CA LEU A 9 -20.46 -3.14 -2.97
C LEU A 9 -20.56 -3.58 -1.52
N GLU A 10 -20.23 -4.84 -1.26
CA GLU A 10 -20.45 -5.53 0.01
C GLU A 10 -19.12 -6.01 0.60
N TYR A 11 -19.14 -6.21 1.92
CA TYR A 11 -18.07 -6.82 2.67
C TYR A 11 -18.34 -8.32 2.84
N GLU A 12 -17.40 -9.16 2.40
CA GLU A 12 -17.48 -10.61 2.54
C GLU A 12 -16.12 -11.16 3.03
N GLY A 13 -16.05 -11.59 4.30
CA GLY A 13 -14.92 -12.34 4.85
C GLY A 13 -13.54 -11.65 4.75
N GLY A 14 -13.48 -10.32 4.90
CA GLY A 14 -12.25 -9.55 4.79
C GLY A 14 -11.92 -9.05 3.38
N THR A 15 -12.83 -9.24 2.41
CA THR A 15 -12.68 -8.84 1.00
C THR A 15 -13.87 -8.01 0.52
N LEU A 16 -13.73 -7.37 -0.64
CA LEU A 16 -14.81 -6.65 -1.32
C LEU A 16 -15.47 -7.54 -2.35
N LYS A 17 -16.80 -7.45 -2.38
CA LYS A 17 -17.63 -8.05 -3.42
C LYS A 17 -18.43 -6.99 -4.14
N LEU A 18 -18.40 -7.04 -5.46
CA LEU A 18 -19.15 -6.16 -6.34
C LEU A 18 -20.21 -6.96 -7.09
N SER A 19 -21.46 -6.55 -6.98
CA SER A 19 -22.58 -7.22 -7.65
C SER A 19 -23.38 -6.24 -8.54
N PRO A 20 -23.78 -6.65 -9.76
CA PRO A 20 -24.68 -5.84 -10.56
C PRO A 20 -26.11 -5.95 -10.02
N LEU A 21 -26.67 -4.84 -9.50
CA LEU A 21 -28.06 -4.80 -9.04
C LEU A 21 -29.01 -4.50 -10.20
N GLU A 22 -28.69 -3.46 -10.97
CA GLU A 22 -29.47 -3.03 -12.13
C GLU A 22 -28.53 -2.51 -13.21
N CYS A 23 -28.74 -2.94 -14.46
CA CYS A 23 -28.04 -2.39 -15.62
C CYS A 23 -29.09 -2.07 -16.68
N GLY A 24 -29.19 -0.80 -17.02
CA GLY A 24 -30.10 -0.30 -18.05
C GLY A 24 -29.31 0.40 -19.13
N CYS A 25 -29.68 0.14 -20.38
CA CYS A 25 -29.18 0.85 -21.55
C CYS A 25 -30.39 1.22 -22.38
N PHE A 26 -30.53 2.50 -22.69
CA PHE A 26 -31.59 3.04 -23.52
C PHE A 26 -31.01 3.75 -24.73
N VAL A 27 -31.35 3.25 -25.92
CA VAL A 27 -30.94 3.85 -27.19
C VAL A 27 -32.05 4.79 -27.65
N LYS A 28 -31.78 6.09 -27.53
CA LYS A 28 -32.72 7.16 -27.93
C LYS A 28 -33.01 7.15 -29.43
N ASP A 29 -31.97 6.99 -30.24
CA ASP A 29 -32.02 7.03 -31.70
C ASP A 29 -30.92 6.12 -32.29
N ILE A 30 -31.19 5.52 -33.44
CA ILE A 30 -30.24 4.72 -34.21
C ILE A 30 -30.35 5.05 -35.69
N ALA A 31 -29.30 5.66 -36.24
CA ALA A 31 -29.19 5.94 -37.67
C ALA A 31 -28.30 4.89 -38.33
N ILE A 32 -28.86 4.18 -39.31
CA ILE A 32 -28.12 3.22 -40.13
C ILE A 32 -28.09 3.77 -41.54
N ILE A 33 -26.89 4.15 -41.99
CA ILE A 33 -26.63 4.72 -43.31
C ILE A 33 -26.00 3.61 -44.16
N LEU A 34 -26.61 3.37 -45.32
CA LEU A 34 -26.14 2.38 -46.27
C LEU A 34 -25.61 3.09 -47.51
N ASP A 35 -24.37 2.79 -47.89
CA ASP A 35 -23.75 3.35 -49.09
C ASP A 35 -23.89 2.37 -50.28
N GLY A 36 -24.40 2.85 -51.42
CA GLY A 36 -24.52 2.05 -52.66
C GLY A 36 -25.80 2.25 -53.49
N GLY A 37 -25.86 1.60 -54.65
CA GLY A 37 -26.96 1.77 -55.62
C GLY A 37 -28.31 1.14 -55.21
N LEU A 38 -28.31 0.24 -54.23
CA LEU A 38 -29.51 -0.43 -53.69
C LEU A 38 -29.89 0.04 -52.29
N SER A 39 -29.25 1.09 -51.75
CA SER A 39 -29.48 1.55 -50.38
C SER A 39 -30.95 1.86 -50.08
N TRP A 40 -31.71 2.35 -51.06
CA TRP A 40 -33.15 2.62 -50.91
C TRP A 40 -33.98 1.36 -50.59
N LEU A 41 -33.63 0.20 -51.16
CA LEU A 41 -34.33 -1.06 -50.93
C LEU A 41 -34.06 -1.61 -49.52
N TYR A 42 -32.81 -1.50 -49.09
CA TYR A 42 -32.38 -1.95 -47.76
C TYR A 42 -32.79 -0.97 -46.66
N GLN A 43 -32.94 0.33 -46.95
CA GLN A 43 -33.42 1.31 -45.96
C GLN A 43 -34.84 1.00 -45.48
N GLY A 44 -35.73 0.54 -46.37
CA GLY A 44 -37.08 0.12 -46.00
C GLY A 44 -37.07 -1.09 -45.04
N PHE A 45 -36.16 -2.02 -45.26
CA PHE A 45 -35.93 -3.16 -44.35
C PHE A 45 -35.39 -2.68 -43.00
N ILE A 46 -34.35 -1.85 -43.00
CA ILE A 46 -33.77 -1.28 -41.79
C ILE A 46 -34.81 -0.53 -40.94
N ASN A 47 -35.66 0.28 -41.55
CA ASN A 47 -36.74 0.99 -40.85
C ASN A 47 -37.76 0.01 -40.24
N ALA A 48 -38.08 -1.09 -40.93
CA ALA A 48 -38.97 -2.13 -40.40
C ALA A 48 -38.35 -2.92 -39.23
N PHE A 49 -37.02 -3.01 -39.16
CA PHE A 49 -36.28 -3.73 -38.13
C PHE A 49 -35.64 -2.83 -37.07
N GLU A 50 -35.81 -1.52 -37.16
CA GLU A 50 -35.15 -0.54 -36.29
C GLU A 50 -35.33 -0.87 -34.81
N GLY A 51 -36.57 -1.18 -34.39
CA GLY A 51 -36.86 -1.59 -33.02
C GLY A 51 -36.14 -2.88 -32.60
N LYS A 52 -36.03 -3.88 -33.49
CA LYS A 52 -35.28 -5.13 -33.19
C LYS A 52 -33.79 -4.87 -33.11
N ILE A 53 -33.25 -3.99 -33.96
CA ILE A 53 -31.83 -3.61 -33.92
C ILE A 53 -31.54 -2.83 -32.64
N ARG A 54 -32.40 -1.88 -32.27
CA ARG A 54 -32.32 -1.11 -31.02
C ARG A 54 -32.26 -2.02 -29.80
N SER A 55 -33.22 -2.93 -29.66
CA SER A 55 -33.26 -3.89 -28.55
C SER A 55 -32.04 -4.82 -28.53
N ALA A 56 -31.53 -5.21 -29.69
CA ALA A 56 -30.32 -6.03 -29.79
C ALA A 56 -29.07 -5.26 -29.29
N VAL A 57 -28.94 -3.98 -29.64
CA VAL A 57 -27.86 -3.11 -29.14
C VAL A 57 -27.97 -2.94 -27.62
N GLU A 58 -29.15 -2.59 -27.11
CA GLU A 58 -29.39 -2.40 -25.67
C GLU A 58 -29.06 -3.66 -24.86
N SER A 59 -29.53 -4.83 -25.33
CA SER A 59 -29.24 -6.12 -24.71
C SER A 59 -27.75 -6.45 -24.74
N THR A 60 -27.08 -6.21 -25.88
CA THR A 60 -25.65 -6.49 -26.04
C THR A 60 -24.81 -5.63 -25.09
N VAL A 61 -25.11 -4.33 -25.01
CA VAL A 61 -24.42 -3.40 -24.11
C VAL A 61 -24.63 -3.80 -22.65
N ASN A 62 -25.89 -4.08 -22.24
CA ASN A 62 -26.18 -4.51 -20.88
C ASN A 62 -25.41 -5.79 -20.49
N ASN A 63 -25.33 -6.76 -21.42
CA ASN A 63 -24.56 -7.98 -21.19
C ASN A 63 -23.06 -7.70 -21.06
N LYS A 64 -22.49 -6.82 -21.88
CA LYS A 64 -21.07 -6.44 -21.78
C LYS A 64 -20.74 -5.66 -20.52
N ILE A 65 -21.64 -4.78 -20.06
CA ILE A 65 -21.50 -4.10 -18.77
C ILE A 65 -21.48 -5.13 -17.64
N ARG A 66 -22.44 -6.08 -17.62
CA ARG A 66 -22.47 -7.16 -16.61
C ARG A 66 -21.21 -8.02 -16.63
N GLU A 67 -20.74 -8.43 -17.81
CA GLU A 67 -19.46 -9.14 -17.94
C GLU A 67 -18.29 -8.33 -17.36
N GLY A 68 -18.25 -7.01 -17.61
CA GLY A 68 -17.24 -6.12 -17.08
C GLY A 68 -17.28 -6.01 -15.54
N ILE A 69 -18.48 -5.91 -14.97
CA ILE A 69 -18.70 -5.86 -13.52
C ILE A 69 -18.22 -7.15 -12.85
N LEU A 70 -18.54 -8.33 -13.43
CA LEU A 70 -18.07 -9.61 -12.90
C LEU A 70 -16.55 -9.77 -12.99
N LYS A 71 -15.91 -9.23 -14.03
CA LYS A 71 -14.45 -9.18 -14.12
C LYS A 71 -13.85 -8.28 -13.04
N LEU A 72 -14.47 -7.12 -12.78
CA LEU A 72 -14.04 -6.21 -11.74
C LEU A 72 -14.21 -6.81 -10.33
N ASP A 73 -15.35 -7.46 -10.07
CA ASP A 73 -15.59 -8.23 -8.85
C ASP A 73 -14.50 -9.27 -8.60
N SER A 74 -14.18 -10.07 -9.63
CA SER A 74 -13.09 -11.05 -9.54
C SER A 74 -11.75 -10.40 -9.19
N LEU A 75 -11.45 -9.22 -9.73
CA LEU A 75 -10.22 -8.48 -9.37
C LEU A 75 -10.26 -7.98 -7.91
N LEU A 76 -11.39 -7.44 -7.45
CA LEU A 76 -11.57 -6.96 -6.08
C LEU A 76 -11.46 -8.10 -5.05
N GLN A 77 -11.95 -9.29 -5.39
CA GLN A 77 -11.81 -10.48 -4.54
C GLN A 77 -10.38 -11.03 -4.50
N THR A 78 -9.55 -10.75 -5.52
CA THR A 78 -8.12 -11.13 -5.55
C THR A 78 -7.21 -10.17 -4.80
N LEU A 79 -7.75 -9.11 -4.18
CA LEU A 79 -6.93 -8.18 -3.41
C LEU A 79 -6.21 -8.93 -2.28
N PRO A 80 -4.90 -8.68 -2.11
CA PRO A 80 -4.16 -9.32 -1.05
C PRO A 80 -4.75 -8.92 0.30
N LYS A 81 -4.77 -9.86 1.25
CA LYS A 81 -5.08 -9.59 2.66
C LYS A 81 -3.85 -9.12 3.45
N GLU A 82 -2.67 -9.36 2.90
CA GLU A 82 -1.39 -8.93 3.46
C GLU A 82 -0.45 -8.44 2.36
N VAL A 83 0.28 -7.35 2.63
CA VAL A 83 1.32 -6.83 1.74
C VAL A 83 2.68 -7.05 2.40
N PRO A 84 3.57 -7.86 1.80
CA PRO A 84 4.90 -8.08 2.37
C PRO A 84 5.70 -6.78 2.36
N VAL A 85 6.34 -6.45 3.48
CA VAL A 85 7.22 -5.29 3.61
C VAL A 85 8.67 -5.72 3.38
N ASP A 86 9.10 -6.75 4.11
CA ASP A 86 10.43 -7.37 3.98
C ASP A 86 10.40 -8.85 4.40
N ASP A 87 11.51 -9.39 4.90
CA ASP A 87 11.61 -10.77 5.38
C ASP A 87 11.11 -10.99 6.81
N ILE A 88 10.83 -9.90 7.54
CA ILE A 88 10.39 -9.91 8.93
C ILE A 88 8.91 -9.60 9.02
N ALA A 89 8.43 -8.61 8.26
CA ALA A 89 7.10 -8.05 8.46
C ALA A 89 6.24 -8.01 7.19
N SER A 90 4.93 -8.09 7.42
CA SER A 90 3.86 -7.85 6.45
C SER A 90 2.88 -6.83 7.01
N LEU A 91 2.25 -6.04 6.14
CA LEU A 91 1.16 -5.15 6.48
C LEU A 91 -0.17 -5.88 6.30
N ASN A 92 -0.98 -6.00 7.34
CA ASN A 92 -2.32 -6.56 7.23
C ASN A 92 -3.27 -5.54 6.57
N VAL A 93 -3.74 -5.85 5.37
CA VAL A 93 -4.63 -4.98 4.58
C VAL A 93 -6.03 -5.58 4.44
N THR A 94 -6.36 -6.55 5.31
CA THR A 94 -7.70 -7.14 5.38
C THR A 94 -8.72 -6.07 5.76
N LEU A 95 -9.84 -6.03 5.04
CA LEU A 95 -10.95 -5.15 5.39
C LEU A 95 -11.55 -5.60 6.72
N ILE A 96 -11.87 -4.65 7.59
CA ILE A 96 -12.44 -4.94 8.92
C ILE A 96 -13.91 -4.53 9.03
N ASN A 97 -14.35 -3.59 8.18
CA ASN A 97 -15.72 -3.10 8.15
C ASN A 97 -16.28 -3.02 6.72
N LYS A 98 -17.60 -2.83 6.64
CA LYS A 98 -18.29 -2.57 5.37
C LYS A 98 -17.85 -1.22 4.78
N PRO A 99 -17.86 -1.07 3.44
CA PRO A 99 -17.57 0.22 2.80
C PRO A 99 -18.47 1.33 3.35
N LEU A 100 -17.87 2.49 3.58
CA LEU A 100 -18.54 3.71 3.99
C LEU A 100 -18.83 4.53 2.73
N PHE A 101 -20.10 4.87 2.51
CA PHE A 101 -20.51 5.70 1.37
C PHE A 101 -20.79 7.11 1.87
N GLU A 102 -20.05 8.06 1.31
CA GLU A 102 -20.27 9.50 1.48
C GLU A 102 -20.72 10.09 0.13
N ASP A 103 -21.20 11.33 0.15
CA ASP A 103 -21.75 12.01 -1.04
C ASP A 103 -20.78 12.02 -2.25
N SER A 104 -19.48 12.01 -1.99
CA SER A 104 -18.42 12.08 -3.01
C SER A 104 -17.26 11.11 -2.81
N SER A 105 -17.38 10.15 -1.89
CA SER A 105 -16.29 9.27 -1.49
C SER A 105 -16.79 7.89 -1.08
N ILE A 106 -15.95 6.88 -1.33
CA ILE A 106 -16.11 5.54 -0.77
C ILE A 106 -14.95 5.31 0.18
N GLY A 107 -15.24 5.19 1.47
CA GLY A 107 -14.28 4.83 2.50
C GLY A 107 -14.18 3.32 2.63
N LEU A 108 -12.95 2.81 2.57
CA LEU A 108 -12.63 1.44 2.92
C LEU A 108 -11.90 1.43 4.25
N GLU A 109 -12.02 0.37 5.03
CA GLU A 109 -11.36 0.31 6.32
C GLU A 109 -10.61 -1.00 6.46
N ILE A 110 -9.29 -0.90 6.60
CA ILE A 110 -8.41 -2.05 6.72
C ILE A 110 -7.76 -2.10 8.10
N ASN A 111 -7.34 -3.30 8.52
CA ASN A 111 -6.64 -3.52 9.77
C ASN A 111 -5.39 -2.62 9.91
N GLY A 112 -4.55 -2.58 8.88
CA GLY A 112 -3.40 -1.68 8.76
C GLY A 112 -2.24 -1.97 9.73
N LEU A 113 -2.30 -2.99 10.57
CA LEU A 113 -1.23 -3.31 11.51
C LEU A 113 -0.18 -4.21 10.86
N PHE A 114 1.08 -4.05 11.31
CA PHE A 114 2.17 -4.92 10.92
C PHE A 114 2.05 -6.25 11.66
N THR A 115 2.30 -7.34 10.95
CA THR A 115 2.38 -8.71 11.47
C THR A 115 3.71 -9.33 11.08
N ALA A 116 4.19 -10.28 11.88
CA ALA A 116 5.39 -11.03 11.49
C ALA A 116 5.07 -11.96 10.31
N LYS A 117 5.98 -12.01 9.34
CA LYS A 117 5.88 -12.86 8.16
C LYS A 117 5.86 -14.33 8.62
N ASN A 118 4.72 -15.01 8.42
CA ASN A 118 4.42 -16.40 8.79
C ASN A 118 4.06 -16.72 10.27
N SER A 119 3.58 -15.76 11.08
CA SER A 119 2.92 -16.12 12.35
C SER A 119 1.43 -15.80 12.32
N SER A 120 0.60 -16.85 12.39
CA SER A 120 -0.84 -16.78 12.66
C SER A 120 -1.12 -16.44 14.12
N ILE A 121 -0.59 -15.31 14.61
CA ILE A 121 -0.86 -14.80 15.95
C ILE A 121 -1.23 -13.32 15.80
N VAL A 122 -2.53 -13.07 15.71
CA VAL A 122 -3.10 -11.74 15.87
C VAL A 122 -3.19 -11.48 17.39
N PRO A 123 -2.45 -10.53 17.97
CA PRO A 123 -2.72 -10.11 19.34
C PRO A 123 -4.04 -9.35 19.32
N MET A 124 -4.99 -9.80 20.15
CA MET A 124 -6.28 -9.17 20.33
C MET A 124 -6.09 -7.89 21.15
N TYR A 125 -5.81 -6.77 20.48
CA TYR A 125 -5.80 -5.46 21.12
C TYR A 125 -7.25 -5.02 21.36
N TYR A 126 -7.64 -4.91 22.63
CA TYR A 126 -8.94 -4.38 23.02
C TYR A 126 -9.04 -2.89 22.62
N HIS A 127 -9.92 -2.58 21.66
CA HIS A 127 -10.15 -1.22 21.20
C HIS A 127 -11.20 -0.47 22.02
N LYS A 128 -10.90 0.78 22.33
CA LYS A 128 -11.83 1.76 22.89
C LYS A 128 -12.27 2.68 21.75
N ASN A 129 -13.54 2.58 21.38
CA ASN A 129 -14.14 3.30 20.26
C ASN A 129 -13.96 4.82 20.41
N SER A 130 -13.25 5.42 19.46
CA SER A 130 -13.37 6.84 19.17
C SER A 130 -13.28 7.02 17.67
N LEU A 131 -14.43 7.32 17.04
CA LEU A 131 -14.56 7.69 15.63
C LEU A 131 -13.97 9.09 15.41
N PRO A 132 -13.01 9.28 14.50
CA PRO A 132 -12.71 10.60 13.96
C PRO A 132 -13.19 10.64 12.51
N SER A 133 -14.06 11.60 12.19
CA SER A 133 -14.43 11.90 10.80
C SER A 133 -13.23 12.32 9.97
N VAL A 134 -13.10 11.79 8.76
CA VAL A 134 -12.25 12.39 7.71
C VAL A 134 -12.86 13.75 7.39
N ASP A 135 -12.12 14.84 7.61
CA ASP A 135 -12.53 16.14 7.07
C ASP A 135 -12.28 16.12 5.55
N SER A 136 -13.30 15.71 4.81
CA SER A 136 -13.34 15.58 3.35
C SER A 136 -13.05 16.90 2.61
N ARG A 137 -13.00 18.03 3.32
CA ARG A 137 -12.74 19.36 2.74
C ARG A 137 -11.34 19.54 2.15
N HIS A 138 -10.42 18.61 2.39
CA HIS A 138 -9.04 18.66 1.87
C HIS A 138 -8.70 17.61 0.79
N LEU A 139 -9.63 16.71 0.44
CA LEU A 139 -9.40 15.64 -0.55
C LEU A 139 -9.95 16.03 -1.93
N ARG A 140 -9.30 16.97 -2.63
CA ARG A 140 -9.56 17.21 -4.07
C ARG A 140 -8.89 16.17 -4.99
N LYS A 141 -8.31 15.13 -4.39
CA LYS A 141 -7.43 14.14 -5.03
C LYS A 141 -8.15 12.80 -5.14
N MET A 142 -7.69 11.94 -6.05
CA MET A 142 -8.37 10.68 -6.37
C MET A 142 -8.32 9.62 -5.26
N LEU A 143 -7.35 9.69 -4.35
CA LEU A 143 -7.13 8.72 -3.28
C LEU A 143 -6.71 9.44 -1.99
N GLY A 144 -7.42 9.14 -0.91
CA GLY A 144 -7.04 9.51 0.46
C GLY A 144 -6.66 8.29 1.27
N ILE A 145 -5.52 8.33 1.96
CA ILE A 145 -5.07 7.31 2.93
C ILE A 145 -4.85 7.99 4.28
N SER A 146 -5.37 7.41 5.36
CA SER A 146 -5.18 7.93 6.73
C SER A 146 -4.50 6.85 7.57
N LEU A 147 -3.29 7.08 8.06
CA LEU A 147 -2.53 6.12 8.85
C LEU A 147 -2.48 6.55 10.31
N HIS A 148 -2.98 5.71 11.21
CA HIS A 148 -2.92 5.97 12.65
C HIS A 148 -1.52 5.66 13.22
N GLU A 149 -1.14 6.32 14.32
CA GLU A 149 0.15 6.05 15.02
C GLU A 149 0.31 4.57 15.44
N ALA A 150 -0.80 3.86 15.64
CA ALA A 150 -0.81 2.41 15.91
C ALA A 150 -0.16 1.58 14.80
N VAL A 151 -0.22 2.02 13.54
CA VAL A 151 0.44 1.35 12.41
C VAL A 151 1.96 1.32 12.64
N PHE A 152 2.55 2.47 12.97
CA PHE A 152 3.99 2.58 13.22
C PHE A 152 4.41 1.87 14.52
N ASN A 153 3.59 1.97 15.57
CA ASN A 153 3.85 1.27 16.84
C ASN A 153 3.76 -0.26 16.69
N SER A 154 2.88 -0.77 15.81
CA SER A 154 2.82 -2.21 15.50
C SER A 154 4.07 -2.68 14.73
N ALA A 155 4.59 -1.87 13.80
CA ALA A 155 5.84 -2.18 13.11
C ALA A 155 7.01 -2.25 14.10
N SER A 156 7.12 -1.25 14.97
CA SER A 156 8.11 -1.19 16.05
C SER A 156 8.11 -2.47 16.91
N ASP A 157 6.94 -2.93 17.32
CA ASP A 157 6.77 -4.16 18.11
C ASP A 157 7.20 -5.42 17.34
N VAL A 158 6.81 -5.55 16.06
CA VAL A 158 7.21 -6.68 15.20
C VAL A 158 8.72 -6.75 15.03
N TYR A 159 9.38 -5.64 14.67
CA TYR A 159 10.83 -5.61 14.47
C TYR A 159 11.60 -5.82 15.78
N PHE A 160 11.08 -5.34 16.91
CA PHE A 160 11.66 -5.59 18.23
C PHE A 160 11.59 -7.08 18.60
N LYS A 161 10.41 -7.70 18.45
CA LYS A 161 10.21 -9.14 18.74
C LYS A 161 11.05 -10.05 17.83
N ALA A 162 11.40 -9.59 16.64
CA ALA A 162 12.28 -10.29 15.71
C ALA A 162 13.78 -10.12 16.01
N ASP A 163 14.17 -9.45 17.11
CA ASP A 163 15.56 -9.12 17.47
C ASP A 163 16.32 -8.36 16.36
N SER A 164 15.58 -7.65 15.49
CA SER A 164 16.14 -6.93 14.34
C SER A 164 16.59 -5.51 14.67
N LEU A 165 16.25 -5.02 15.86
CA LEU A 165 16.66 -3.72 16.40
C LEU A 165 17.97 -3.85 17.19
N ARG A 166 18.90 -4.65 16.68
CA ARG A 166 20.24 -4.86 17.21
C ARG A 166 21.29 -4.55 16.15
N TRP A 167 22.35 -3.87 16.56
CA TRP A 167 23.45 -3.45 15.69
C TRP A 167 24.80 -3.65 16.36
N ILE A 168 25.67 -4.41 15.71
CA ILE A 168 27.07 -4.57 16.10
C ILE A 168 27.92 -3.62 15.25
N VAL A 169 28.57 -2.67 15.91
CA VAL A 169 29.41 -1.65 15.29
C VAL A 169 30.87 -2.01 15.50
N GLU A 170 31.53 -2.48 14.44
CA GLU A 170 32.95 -2.81 14.46
C GLU A 170 33.82 -1.71 13.83
N LYS A 171 33.21 -0.89 12.97
CA LYS A 171 33.87 0.25 12.31
C LYS A 171 32.90 1.42 12.20
N VAL A 172 33.42 2.63 12.41
CA VAL A 172 32.68 3.89 12.20
C VAL A 172 33.30 4.58 10.98
N PRO A 173 32.49 5.01 9.99
CA PRO A 173 33.00 5.77 8.85
C PRO A 173 33.82 6.99 9.31
N ASP A 174 34.97 7.21 8.68
CA ASP A 174 35.84 8.38 8.86
C ASP A 174 36.39 8.59 10.29
N GLN A 175 36.20 7.61 11.19
CA GLN A 175 36.57 7.74 12.60
C GLN A 175 37.09 6.43 13.17
N SER A 176 38.33 6.46 13.69
CA SER A 176 38.98 5.30 14.29
C SER A 176 38.77 5.23 15.81
N TYR A 177 37.59 5.58 16.34
CA TYR A 177 37.36 5.64 17.79
C TYR A 177 37.17 4.26 18.45
N LEU A 178 36.98 3.19 17.68
CA LEU A 178 36.80 1.82 18.19
C LEU A 178 38.13 1.09 18.47
N ASN A 179 39.04 1.78 19.14
CA ASN A 179 40.29 1.21 19.65
C ASN A 179 40.61 1.84 21.00
N THR A 180 41.01 1.02 21.97
CA THR A 180 41.19 1.44 23.36
C THR A 180 42.22 2.56 23.53
N ASN A 181 43.21 2.67 22.63
CA ASN A 181 44.21 3.75 22.62
C ASN A 181 43.58 5.14 22.53
N LYS A 182 42.52 5.27 21.72
CA LYS A 182 41.82 6.56 21.56
C LYS A 182 41.04 6.98 22.80
N TRP A 183 40.78 6.05 23.72
CA TRP A 183 40.07 6.30 24.97
C TRP A 183 41.00 6.55 26.16
N ARG A 184 42.33 6.57 25.99
CA ARG A 184 43.31 6.75 27.08
C ARG A 184 43.03 7.96 27.98
N PHE A 185 42.49 9.04 27.43
CA PHE A 185 42.17 10.26 28.18
C PHE A 185 40.71 10.35 28.66
N ILE A 186 39.81 9.55 28.07
CA ILE A 186 38.38 9.56 28.37
C ILE A 186 38.05 8.48 29.41
N VAL A 187 38.54 7.26 29.19
CA VAL A 187 38.43 6.10 30.08
C VAL A 187 39.82 5.48 30.26
N PRO A 188 40.68 6.06 31.12
CA PRO A 188 42.07 5.60 31.26
C PRO A 188 42.21 4.13 31.67
N GLN A 189 41.26 3.60 32.45
CA GLN A 189 41.26 2.22 32.92
C GLN A 189 41.01 1.22 31.79
N LEU A 190 40.26 1.61 30.74
CA LEU A 190 40.07 0.78 29.55
C LEU A 190 41.41 0.51 28.87
N TYR A 191 42.17 1.58 28.58
CA TYR A 191 43.47 1.47 27.93
C TYR A 191 44.51 0.73 28.79
N ARG A 192 44.50 0.93 30.11
CA ARG A 192 45.45 0.24 31.01
C ARG A 192 45.25 -1.27 31.04
N LYS A 193 43.99 -1.73 31.01
CA LYS A 193 43.66 -3.15 31.07
C LYS A 193 43.76 -3.83 29.71
N TYR A 194 43.49 -3.09 28.64
CA TYR A 194 43.39 -3.57 27.27
C TYR A 194 44.14 -2.64 26.32
N PRO A 195 45.48 -2.58 26.34
CA PRO A 195 46.25 -1.57 25.61
C PRO A 195 46.27 -1.84 24.10
N ASN A 196 45.78 -0.87 23.30
CA ASN A 196 45.70 -0.91 21.84
C ASN A 196 44.75 -1.99 21.24
N ASP A 197 43.92 -2.62 22.05
CA ASP A 197 42.91 -3.57 21.57
C ASP A 197 41.82 -2.88 20.75
N ASN A 198 41.26 -3.63 19.79
CA ASN A 198 40.09 -3.19 19.03
C ASN A 198 38.84 -3.30 19.90
N MET A 199 37.83 -2.49 19.56
CA MET A 199 36.56 -2.46 20.25
C MET A 199 35.41 -2.67 19.28
N ARG A 200 34.28 -3.14 19.79
CA ARG A 200 33.01 -3.05 19.10
C ARG A 200 31.90 -2.63 20.04
N LEU A 201 30.86 -2.03 19.48
CA LEU A 201 29.68 -1.61 20.23
C LEU A 201 28.54 -2.53 19.85
N ASN A 202 27.97 -3.22 20.83
CA ASN A 202 26.80 -4.05 20.66
C ASN A 202 25.59 -3.26 21.18
N ILE A 203 24.84 -2.68 20.25
CA ILE A 203 23.72 -1.78 20.52
C ILE A 203 22.43 -2.57 20.31
N SER A 204 21.57 -2.60 21.31
CA SER A 204 20.26 -3.26 21.23
C SER A 204 19.19 -2.38 21.85
N PHE A 205 18.02 -2.36 21.23
CA PHE A 205 16.88 -1.65 21.80
C PHE A 205 16.40 -2.40 23.05
N ALA A 206 16.08 -1.67 24.12
CA ALA A 206 15.62 -2.24 25.38
C ALA A 206 14.11 -2.49 25.37
N THR A 207 13.37 -1.67 24.61
CA THR A 207 11.92 -1.78 24.39
C THR A 207 11.59 -1.40 22.95
N PRO A 208 10.42 -1.79 22.40
CA PRO A 208 9.93 -1.25 21.14
C PRO A 208 9.87 0.29 21.21
N PRO A 209 10.40 1.02 20.21
CA PRO A 209 10.20 2.46 20.08
C PRO A 209 8.72 2.84 20.09
N ILE A 210 8.38 3.90 20.80
CA ILE A 210 7.02 4.43 20.81
C ILE A 210 7.01 5.70 19.98
N LEU A 211 6.19 5.70 18.92
CA LEU A 211 5.97 6.81 18.02
C LEU A 211 4.65 7.48 18.34
N LYS A 212 4.67 8.82 18.43
CA LYS A 212 3.49 9.67 18.59
C LYS A 212 3.45 10.68 17.46
N ILE A 213 2.29 10.80 16.82
CA ILE A 213 2.14 11.72 15.70
C ILE A 213 1.53 13.02 16.21
N HIS A 214 2.28 14.12 16.06
CA HIS A 214 1.81 15.47 16.35
C HIS A 214 1.42 16.18 15.04
N SER A 215 1.05 17.45 15.12
CA SER A 215 0.52 18.21 13.97
C SER A 215 1.57 18.55 12.91
N GLU A 216 2.87 18.38 13.18
CA GLU A 216 3.95 18.75 12.25
C GLU A 216 5.05 17.70 12.14
N GLU A 217 5.16 16.80 13.13
CA GLU A 217 6.24 15.81 13.22
C GLU A 217 5.79 14.54 13.94
N ILE A 218 6.65 13.53 13.87
CA ILE A 218 6.52 12.28 14.60
C ILE A 218 7.53 12.29 15.74
N GLU A 219 7.07 12.34 16.98
CA GLU A 219 7.94 12.17 18.15
C GLU A 219 8.25 10.68 18.34
N ALA A 220 9.52 10.34 18.51
CA ALA A 220 9.97 9.00 18.81
C ALA A 220 10.87 9.00 20.06
N ASN A 221 10.52 8.15 21.02
CA ASN A 221 11.36 7.88 22.19
C ASN A 221 12.00 6.50 22.04
N ILE A 222 13.34 6.46 22.00
CA ILE A 222 14.12 5.25 21.77
C ILE A 222 14.93 4.93 23.02
N TYR A 223 14.69 3.75 23.58
CA TYR A 223 15.42 3.23 24.73
C TYR A 223 16.34 2.11 24.26
N SER A 224 17.64 2.26 24.45
CA SER A 224 18.63 1.29 24.00
C SER A 224 19.74 1.09 25.01
N ASP A 225 20.39 -0.07 24.92
CA ASP A 225 21.59 -0.40 25.66
C ASP A 225 22.75 -0.57 24.69
N MET A 226 23.88 0.03 25.07
CA MET A 226 25.15 -0.10 24.36
C MET A 226 26.13 -0.85 25.26
N ILE A 227 26.46 -2.08 24.86
CA ILE A 227 27.54 -2.85 25.49
C ILE A 227 28.83 -2.54 24.74
N VAL A 228 29.82 -2.05 25.48
CA VAL A 228 31.19 -1.85 25.00
C VAL A 228 31.93 -3.17 25.14
N GLU A 229 32.41 -3.71 24.03
CA GLU A 229 33.11 -4.98 23.96
C GLU A 229 34.54 -4.74 23.45
N VAL A 230 35.52 -5.34 24.11
CA VAL A 230 36.93 -5.32 23.70
C VAL A 230 37.25 -6.65 23.02
N LEU A 231 37.98 -6.59 21.91
CA LEU A 231 38.54 -7.72 21.19
C LEU A 231 39.97 -7.91 21.67
N ASN A 232 40.16 -8.74 22.70
CA ASN A 232 41.46 -9.05 23.27
C ASN A 232 41.83 -10.48 22.85
N ASP A 233 42.91 -10.61 22.08
CA ASP A 233 43.28 -11.86 21.41
C ASP A 233 42.08 -12.43 20.62
N ASP A 234 41.68 -13.67 20.90
CA ASP A 234 40.53 -14.34 20.28
C ASP A 234 39.23 -14.25 21.11
N GLU A 235 39.21 -13.45 22.18
CA GLU A 235 38.07 -13.29 23.07
C GLU A 235 37.34 -11.95 22.91
N ILE A 236 36.00 -12.01 22.97
CA ILE A 236 35.13 -10.83 23.01
C ILE A 236 34.72 -10.59 24.46
N ILE A 237 35.26 -9.54 25.06
CA ILE A 237 35.09 -9.25 26.48
C ILE A 237 34.18 -8.03 26.67
N PRO A 238 32.95 -8.19 27.22
CA PRO A 238 32.09 -7.06 27.54
C PRO A 238 32.61 -6.35 28.79
N VAL A 239 32.94 -5.06 28.64
CA VAL A 239 33.63 -4.25 29.67
C VAL A 239 32.76 -3.20 30.34
N ALA A 240 31.72 -2.71 29.66
CA ALA A 240 30.73 -1.79 30.24
C ALA A 240 29.40 -1.85 29.49
N CYS A 241 28.33 -1.42 30.15
CA CYS A 241 27.04 -1.17 29.52
C CYS A 241 26.53 0.23 29.86
N ILE A 242 26.14 0.96 28.82
CA ILE A 242 25.63 2.32 28.88
C ILE A 242 24.19 2.29 28.37
N SER A 243 23.26 2.79 29.18
CA SER A 243 21.90 3.10 28.76
C SER A 243 21.93 4.35 27.90
N VAL A 244 21.29 4.30 26.73
CA VAL A 244 21.16 5.42 25.80
C VAL A 244 19.67 5.65 25.54
N ILE A 245 19.17 6.82 25.94
CA ILE A 245 17.80 7.24 25.70
C ILE A 245 17.85 8.37 24.69
N VAL A 246 17.22 8.19 23.53
CA VAL A 246 17.20 9.19 22.45
C VAL A 246 15.80 9.71 22.26
N LYS A 247 15.66 11.04 22.26
CA LYS A 247 14.47 11.76 21.83
C LYS A 247 14.70 12.23 20.41
N ALA A 248 13.78 11.86 19.52
CA ALA A 248 13.93 12.07 18.10
C ALA A 248 12.65 12.61 17.48
N SER A 249 12.83 13.48 16.48
CA SER A 249 11.77 13.91 15.58
C SER A 249 11.85 13.15 14.28
N GLY A 250 10.69 12.81 13.72
CA GLY A 250 10.57 12.03 12.51
C GLY A 250 9.67 12.72 11.49
N TYR A 251 10.04 12.58 10.23
CA TYR A 251 9.29 13.12 9.09
C TYR A 251 9.03 12.01 8.09
N ALA A 252 7.83 11.99 7.52
CA ALA A 252 7.39 11.00 6.56
C ALA A 252 7.50 11.58 5.15
N LYS A 253 7.81 10.71 4.20
CA LYS A 253 7.99 11.10 2.80
C LYS A 253 7.42 10.03 1.89
N ILE A 254 6.72 10.47 0.83
CA ILE A 254 6.29 9.57 -0.24
C ILE A 254 7.43 9.37 -1.23
N ALA A 255 7.77 8.12 -1.50
CA ALA A 255 8.77 7.73 -2.50
C ALA A 255 8.17 6.64 -3.39
N GLY A 256 7.74 7.02 -4.60
CA GLY A 256 6.95 6.14 -5.46
C GLY A 256 5.63 5.76 -4.79
N ASN A 257 5.44 4.47 -4.54
CA ASN A 257 4.25 3.94 -3.84
C ASN A 257 4.51 3.61 -2.36
N ASN A 258 5.66 4.01 -1.82
CA ASN A 258 6.05 3.72 -0.45
C ASN A 258 5.93 4.96 0.42
N LEU A 259 5.58 4.73 1.69
CA LEU A 259 5.76 5.69 2.77
C LEU A 259 7.12 5.44 3.42
N GLY A 260 8.08 6.29 3.08
CA GLY A 260 9.37 6.37 3.74
C GLY A 260 9.36 7.32 4.93
N GLY A 261 10.46 7.31 5.68
CA GLY A 261 10.68 8.18 6.81
C GLY A 261 12.11 8.71 6.89
N HIS A 262 12.25 9.79 7.64
CA HIS A 262 13.50 10.38 8.07
C HIS A 262 13.39 10.62 9.58
N ILE A 263 14.50 10.49 10.29
CA ILE A 263 14.61 10.72 11.72
C ILE A 263 15.81 11.63 12.00
N ASP A 264 15.57 12.61 12.86
CA ASP A 264 16.58 13.48 13.45
C ASP A 264 16.59 13.31 14.96
N MET A 265 17.74 13.59 15.57
CA MET A 265 17.88 13.55 17.03
C MET A 265 17.70 14.95 17.59
N GLU A 266 16.75 15.11 18.50
CA GLU A 266 16.58 16.32 19.29
C GLU A 266 17.57 16.34 20.45
N ASP A 267 17.52 15.28 21.25
CA ASP A 267 18.32 15.16 22.47
C ASP A 267 18.59 13.69 22.83
N PHE A 268 19.57 13.46 23.70
CA PHE A 268 19.82 12.14 24.24
C PHE A 268 20.43 12.19 25.64
N ASP A 269 20.11 11.17 26.43
CA ASP A 269 20.63 10.96 27.77
C ASP A 269 21.48 9.68 27.83
N LEU A 270 22.54 9.73 28.63
CA LEU A 270 23.41 8.59 28.89
C LEU A 270 23.48 8.28 30.37
N SER A 271 23.38 7.00 30.73
CA SER A 271 23.68 6.54 32.09
C SER A 271 24.46 5.23 32.09
N LEU A 272 25.45 5.12 32.98
CA LEU A 272 26.24 3.90 33.13
C LEU A 272 25.42 2.86 33.90
N LYS A 273 25.08 1.74 33.28
CA LYS A 273 24.39 0.63 33.95
C LYS A 273 25.36 -0.20 34.78
N TRP A 274 26.49 -0.58 34.18
CA TRP A 274 27.56 -1.30 34.86
C TRP A 274 28.90 -1.13 34.13
N SER A 275 30.00 -1.37 34.84
CA SER A 275 31.36 -1.33 34.27
C SER A 275 32.32 -2.25 35.04
N LYS A 276 33.14 -3.00 34.30
CA LYS A 276 34.25 -3.82 34.82
C LYS A 276 35.59 -3.08 34.80
N ILE A 277 35.59 -1.84 34.34
CA ILE A 277 36.76 -0.96 34.18
C ILE A 277 36.58 0.36 34.96
N GLY A 278 35.74 0.33 36.00
CA GLY A 278 35.48 1.46 36.89
C GLY A 278 34.52 2.50 36.32
N ASN A 279 34.36 3.60 37.05
CA ASN A 279 33.38 4.64 36.71
C ASN A 279 33.81 5.48 35.50
N PHE A 280 32.82 5.88 34.69
CA PHE A 280 33.02 6.75 33.55
C PHE A 280 32.65 8.18 33.89
N ARG A 281 33.41 9.13 33.34
CA ARG A 281 33.03 10.54 33.32
C ARG A 281 32.04 10.74 32.18
N MET A 282 30.74 10.59 32.46
CA MET A 282 29.70 10.52 31.43
C MET A 282 29.68 11.73 30.48
N HIS A 283 29.98 12.93 30.96
CA HIS A 283 30.08 14.13 30.10
C HIS A 283 31.14 14.02 28.99
N LEU A 284 32.23 13.28 29.22
CA LEU A 284 33.25 13.03 28.18
C LEU A 284 32.74 12.01 27.16
N ILE A 285 32.02 10.98 27.63
CA ILE A 285 31.39 9.97 26.77
C ILE A 285 30.33 10.63 25.89
N GLU A 286 29.55 11.55 26.45
CA GLU A 286 28.48 12.27 25.75
C GLU A 286 28.98 12.97 24.49
N SER A 287 30.14 13.62 24.53
CA SER A 287 30.72 14.30 23.36
C SER A 287 31.04 13.33 22.21
N VAL A 288 31.63 12.17 22.55
CA VAL A 288 31.93 11.11 21.57
C VAL A 288 30.64 10.49 21.05
N MET A 289 29.68 10.22 21.93
CA MET A 289 28.39 9.64 21.58
C MET A 289 27.56 10.54 20.69
N ARG A 290 27.54 11.86 20.94
CA ARG A 290 26.87 12.84 20.08
C ARG A 290 27.42 12.80 18.66
N THR A 291 28.73 12.64 18.54
CA THR A 291 29.40 12.52 17.23
C THR A 291 29.01 11.21 16.56
N PHE A 292 29.12 10.08 17.26
CA PHE A 292 28.74 8.75 16.76
C PHE A 292 27.28 8.69 16.29
N ILE A 293 26.35 9.24 17.07
CA ILE A 293 24.93 9.25 16.71
C ILE A 293 24.73 10.05 15.43
N LYS A 294 25.33 11.24 15.30
CA LYS A 294 25.19 12.10 14.12
C LYS A 294 25.85 11.55 12.86
N THR A 295 27.02 10.92 12.97
CA THR A 295 27.81 10.51 11.79
C THR A 295 27.61 9.06 11.39
N ALA A 296 27.10 8.19 12.27
CA ALA A 296 26.93 6.78 12.00
C ALA A 296 25.51 6.27 12.27
N ALA A 297 24.99 6.46 13.49
CA ALA A 297 23.71 5.87 13.87
C ALA A 297 22.51 6.47 13.10
N LEU A 298 22.42 7.80 13.03
CA LEU A 298 21.36 8.49 12.29
C LEU A 298 21.41 8.19 10.78
N PRO A 299 22.57 8.30 10.09
CA PRO A 299 22.65 7.90 8.68
C PRO A 299 22.26 6.44 8.44
N TYR A 300 22.68 5.52 9.32
CA TYR A 300 22.30 4.11 9.22
C TYR A 300 20.78 3.93 9.35
N ALA A 301 20.16 4.53 10.38
CA ALA A 301 18.71 4.48 10.58
C ALA A 301 17.95 5.09 9.39
N ASN A 302 18.36 6.28 8.94
CA ASN A 302 17.74 6.97 7.80
C ASN A 302 17.86 6.20 6.49
N SER A 303 18.97 5.46 6.27
CA SER A 303 19.11 4.60 5.09
C SER A 303 18.07 3.46 5.06
N ARG A 304 17.60 3.00 6.23
CA ARG A 304 16.55 1.99 6.37
C ARG A 304 15.17 2.61 6.28
N LEU A 305 14.92 3.69 7.02
CA LEU A 305 13.63 4.39 7.03
C LEU A 305 13.25 5.00 5.67
N THR A 306 14.22 5.45 4.89
CA THR A 306 13.96 6.02 3.55
C THR A 306 13.35 5.00 2.58
N LYS A 307 13.64 3.70 2.75
CA LYS A 307 13.01 2.64 1.94
C LYS A 307 11.51 2.53 2.20
N GLY A 308 11.12 2.77 3.44
CA GLY A 308 9.73 2.78 3.87
C GLY A 308 9.03 1.44 3.71
N PHE A 309 7.70 1.49 3.70
CA PHE A 309 6.85 0.36 3.39
C PHE A 309 5.85 0.72 2.28
N PRO A 310 5.39 -0.25 1.48
CA PRO A 310 4.43 -0.01 0.41
C PRO A 310 3.07 0.39 0.97
N LEU A 311 2.46 1.42 0.40
CA LEU A 311 1.09 1.81 0.73
C LEU A 311 0.08 0.83 0.10
N PRO A 312 -1.09 0.61 0.72
CA PRO A 312 -2.10 -0.34 0.25
C PRO A 312 -2.84 0.20 -0.97
N ILE A 313 -2.19 0.16 -2.13
CA ILE A 313 -2.75 0.57 -3.42
C ILE A 313 -2.98 -0.61 -4.35
N PHE A 314 -3.91 -0.46 -5.29
CA PHE A 314 -4.21 -1.46 -6.29
C PHE A 314 -3.02 -1.71 -7.22
N ARG A 315 -2.78 -2.98 -7.57
CA ARG A 315 -1.78 -3.35 -8.58
C ARG A 315 -2.10 -2.67 -9.91
N GLY A 316 -1.07 -2.20 -10.61
CA GLY A 316 -1.21 -1.46 -11.86
C GLY A 316 -1.48 0.03 -11.68
N PHE A 317 -1.40 0.54 -10.44
CA PHE A 317 -1.51 1.96 -10.15
C PHE A 317 -0.28 2.52 -9.43
N THR A 318 -0.09 3.82 -9.55
CA THR A 318 0.98 4.58 -8.91
C THR A 318 0.46 5.87 -8.33
N LEU A 319 1.09 6.33 -7.26
CA LEU A 319 0.76 7.61 -6.65
C LEU A 319 1.32 8.77 -7.49
N GLN A 320 0.53 9.83 -7.66
CA GLN A 320 0.91 11.04 -8.37
C GLN A 320 0.50 12.28 -7.58
N ASN A 321 1.39 13.28 -7.53
CA ASN A 321 1.13 14.56 -6.86
C ASN A 321 0.57 14.37 -5.43
N ALA A 322 1.24 13.51 -4.65
CA ALA A 322 0.84 13.13 -3.31
C ALA A 322 1.22 14.22 -2.29
N ASP A 323 0.23 14.68 -1.56
CA ASP A 323 0.34 15.61 -0.44
C ASP A 323 0.27 14.83 0.87
N LEU A 324 1.14 15.19 1.83
CA LEU A 324 1.19 14.57 3.16
C LEU A 324 0.81 15.61 4.21
N ILE A 325 -0.15 15.26 5.06
CA ILE A 325 -0.70 16.13 6.09
C ILE A 325 -0.63 15.42 7.44
N TYR A 326 -0.08 16.11 8.42
CA TYR A 326 -0.03 15.65 9.80
C TYR A 326 -1.28 16.10 10.57
N ARG A 327 -1.86 15.18 11.34
CA ARG A 327 -2.88 15.47 12.34
C ARG A 327 -2.54 14.70 13.60
N LYS A 328 -3.06 15.13 14.74
CA LYS A 328 -2.87 14.43 16.01
C LYS A 328 -3.20 12.93 15.85
N SER A 329 -2.21 12.08 16.12
CA SER A 329 -2.23 10.62 16.02
C SER A 329 -2.43 10.04 14.62
N LYS A 330 -2.38 10.83 13.54
CA LYS A 330 -2.61 10.38 12.16
C LYS A 330 -1.72 11.10 11.13
N ILE A 331 -1.21 10.34 10.15
CA ILE A 331 -0.67 10.88 8.90
C ILE A 331 -1.70 10.66 7.80
N MET A 332 -2.10 11.72 7.12
CA MET A 332 -3.00 11.68 5.98
C MET A 332 -2.23 11.89 4.69
N ILE A 333 -2.55 11.10 3.67
CA ILE A 333 -1.97 11.16 2.34
C ILE A 333 -3.11 11.42 1.37
N SER A 334 -2.98 12.45 0.54
CA SER A 334 -3.96 12.86 -0.48
C SER A 334 -3.26 12.85 -1.83
N THR A 335 -3.69 12.02 -2.78
CA THR A 335 -2.91 11.76 -4.00
C THR A 335 -3.79 11.49 -5.20
N ASP A 336 -3.33 11.91 -6.37
CA ASP A 336 -3.88 11.43 -7.64
C ASP A 336 -3.30 10.03 -7.93
N VAL A 337 -3.95 9.29 -8.83
CA VAL A 337 -3.54 7.93 -9.15
C VAL A 337 -3.28 7.82 -10.65
N GLY A 338 -2.09 7.33 -11.02
CA GLY A 338 -1.70 7.04 -12.39
C GLY A 338 -1.78 5.55 -12.70
N PHE A 339 -2.41 5.19 -13.82
CA PHE A 339 -2.46 3.80 -14.30
C PHE A 339 -1.18 3.42 -15.05
N THR A 340 -0.57 2.29 -14.69
CA THR A 340 0.73 1.82 -15.22
C THR A 340 0.65 0.58 -16.11
N GLY A 341 -0.55 0.17 -16.53
CA GLY A 341 -0.72 -0.62 -17.76
C GLY A 341 -0.60 -2.13 -17.68
N SER A 342 -0.24 -2.76 -16.57
CA SER A 342 -0.02 -4.22 -16.53
C SER A 342 -1.27 -5.04 -16.14
N TYR A 343 -2.39 -4.89 -16.85
CA TYR A 343 -3.44 -5.93 -16.83
C TYR A 343 -3.17 -6.94 -17.94
N ASN A 344 -2.41 -8.00 -17.64
CA ASN A 344 -2.47 -9.20 -18.47
C ASN A 344 -3.83 -9.87 -18.22
N LEU A 345 -4.86 -9.42 -18.93
CA LEU A 345 -6.04 -10.21 -19.18
C LEU A 345 -5.57 -11.42 -19.99
N LYS A 346 -5.22 -12.53 -19.33
CA LYS A 346 -5.08 -13.82 -20.03
C LYS A 346 -6.39 -14.04 -20.77
N LYS A 347 -6.37 -13.95 -22.10
CA LYS A 347 -7.44 -14.49 -22.94
C LYS A 347 -7.64 -15.94 -22.50
N PRO A 348 -8.87 -16.37 -22.16
CA PRO A 348 -9.12 -17.79 -22.03
C PRO A 348 -8.75 -18.43 -23.38
N SER A 349 -7.89 -19.44 -23.33
CA SER A 349 -7.52 -20.23 -24.50
C SER A 349 -8.79 -20.87 -25.04
N ASN A 350 -9.20 -20.50 -26.24
CA ASN A 350 -10.20 -21.24 -26.99
C ASN A 350 -9.68 -22.66 -27.23
N ARG A 351 -10.24 -23.61 -26.50
CA ARG A 351 -10.57 -24.97 -26.91
C ARG A 351 -11.52 -25.48 -25.83
N ASP A 352 -12.80 -25.40 -26.13
CA ASP A 352 -13.72 -26.54 -26.01
C ASP A 352 -15.06 -26.15 -26.66
N GLU A 353 -15.56 -27.09 -27.47
CA GLU A 353 -16.71 -26.96 -28.34
C GLU A 353 -18.01 -26.70 -27.58
N VAL A 354 -18.86 -25.93 -28.26
CA VAL A 354 -20.22 -25.52 -27.90
C VAL A 354 -21.14 -26.76 -27.74
N SER A 355 -21.87 -26.82 -26.62
CA SER A 355 -23.15 -27.53 -26.54
C SER A 355 -24.31 -26.54 -26.44
N ASN A 356 -25.43 -26.93 -27.04
CA ASN A 356 -26.49 -26.10 -27.58
C ASN A 356 -27.47 -25.47 -26.58
N GLN A 357 -28.00 -24.30 -26.99
CA GLN A 357 -29.32 -23.71 -26.70
C GLN A 357 -29.59 -23.08 -25.31
N PRO A 358 -30.40 -21.98 -25.22
CA PRO A 358 -31.59 -21.72 -26.04
C PRO A 358 -31.71 -20.31 -26.65
N THR A 359 -31.77 -20.24 -27.98
CA THR A 359 -32.40 -19.13 -28.73
C THR A 359 -33.46 -19.72 -29.66
N ALA A 360 -34.58 -20.16 -29.09
CA ALA A 360 -35.68 -20.79 -29.82
C ALA A 360 -36.91 -19.88 -30.02
N LYS A 361 -36.83 -18.59 -29.68
CA LYS A 361 -37.98 -17.65 -29.80
C LYS A 361 -37.83 -16.52 -30.82
N LEU A 362 -36.70 -16.43 -31.51
CA LEU A 362 -36.46 -15.47 -32.60
C LEU A 362 -36.39 -16.12 -33.99
N THR A 363 -36.39 -17.45 -34.04
CA THR A 363 -36.22 -18.25 -35.27
C THR A 363 -37.49 -18.46 -36.07
N THR A 364 -38.67 -18.24 -35.50
CA THR A 364 -39.94 -18.61 -36.17
C THR A 364 -40.50 -17.53 -37.10
N GLU A 365 -40.02 -16.29 -37.04
CA GLU A 365 -40.59 -15.19 -37.85
C GLU A 365 -39.67 -14.61 -38.94
N LEU A 366 -38.43 -15.07 -39.05
CA LEU A 366 -37.46 -14.55 -40.03
C LEU A 366 -37.14 -15.54 -41.17
N GLY A 367 -37.78 -16.71 -41.19
CA GLY A 367 -37.62 -17.73 -42.23
C GLY A 367 -38.38 -17.47 -43.54
N ALA A 368 -39.23 -16.43 -43.61
CA ALA A 368 -40.16 -16.24 -44.72
C ALA A 368 -39.63 -15.43 -45.93
N LEU A 369 -38.39 -14.91 -45.90
CA LEU A 369 -37.92 -13.97 -46.95
C LEU A 369 -36.54 -14.27 -47.57
N GLY A 370 -35.98 -15.46 -47.39
CA GLY A 370 -34.96 -16.00 -48.32
C GLY A 370 -33.69 -15.16 -48.57
N TRP A 371 -32.97 -14.73 -47.52
CA TRP A 371 -31.62 -14.16 -47.64
C TRP A 371 -30.62 -14.83 -46.66
N ARG A 372 -29.38 -15.05 -47.12
CA ARG A 372 -28.32 -15.79 -46.40
C ARG A 372 -27.91 -15.08 -45.10
N LYS A 373 -28.03 -15.84 -44.01
CA LYS A 373 -27.89 -15.47 -42.60
C LYS A 373 -26.45 -15.19 -42.14
N GLU A 374 -25.43 -15.59 -42.92
CA GLU A 374 -24.05 -15.74 -42.42
C GLU A 374 -23.12 -14.55 -42.75
N GLU A 375 -23.40 -13.74 -43.78
CA GLU A 375 -22.54 -12.61 -44.16
C GLU A 375 -22.80 -11.32 -43.34
N MET A 376 -24.04 -11.06 -42.92
CA MET A 376 -24.37 -9.81 -42.20
C MET A 376 -23.97 -9.81 -40.72
N LEU A 377 -24.05 -10.96 -40.05
CA LEU A 377 -23.71 -11.07 -38.62
C LEU A 377 -22.19 -11.00 -38.38
N GLY A 378 -21.37 -11.36 -39.39
CA GLY A 378 -19.91 -11.26 -39.32
C GLY A 378 -19.41 -9.81 -39.33
N ASN A 379 -19.95 -8.96 -40.20
CA ASN A 379 -19.51 -7.57 -40.36
C ASN A 379 -19.95 -6.65 -39.21
N LEU A 380 -21.13 -6.87 -38.61
CA LEU A 380 -21.58 -6.15 -37.41
C LEU A 380 -20.76 -6.50 -36.16
N ARG A 381 -20.24 -7.73 -36.09
CA ARG A 381 -19.32 -8.16 -35.02
C ARG A 381 -17.98 -7.42 -35.08
N GLY A 382 -17.43 -7.27 -36.28
CA GLY A 382 -16.14 -6.58 -36.49
C GLY A 382 -16.19 -5.09 -36.18
N LEU A 383 -17.29 -4.39 -36.50
CA LEU A 383 -17.44 -2.96 -36.22
C LEU A 383 -17.62 -2.64 -34.72
N LEU A 384 -18.23 -3.56 -33.96
CA LEU A 384 -18.40 -3.42 -32.51
C LEU A 384 -17.14 -3.79 -31.72
N GLU A 385 -16.28 -4.68 -32.26
CA GLU A 385 -14.99 -5.03 -31.64
C GLU A 385 -13.94 -3.91 -31.82
N TYR A 386 -13.91 -3.21 -32.96
CA TYR A 386 -12.96 -2.11 -33.21
C TYR A 386 -13.27 -0.82 -32.45
N SER A 387 -14.55 -0.53 -32.15
CA SER A 387 -14.95 0.65 -31.37
C SER A 387 -14.72 0.49 -29.85
N TRP A 388 -14.43 -0.74 -29.39
CA TRP A 388 -14.32 -1.09 -27.98
C TRP A 388 -12.94 -0.78 -27.37
N GLU A 389 -11.84 -0.91 -28.13
CA GLU A 389 -10.49 -0.57 -27.63
C GLU A 389 -10.33 0.93 -27.29
N PHE A 390 -11.18 1.80 -27.86
CA PHE A 390 -11.13 3.24 -27.65
C PHE A 390 -11.87 3.74 -26.39
N TRP A 391 -12.82 2.97 -25.82
CA TRP A 391 -13.68 3.42 -24.72
C TRP A 391 -13.25 2.97 -23.32
N ILE A 392 -12.38 1.94 -23.20
CA ILE A 392 -11.88 1.48 -21.89
C ILE A 392 -10.87 2.47 -21.26
N GLN A 393 -10.34 3.44 -22.01
CA GLN A 393 -9.32 4.37 -21.51
C GLN A 393 -9.82 5.50 -20.57
N ARG A 394 -11.12 5.58 -20.24
CA ARG A 394 -11.67 6.74 -19.51
C ARG A 394 -12.44 6.48 -18.21
N VAL A 395 -12.40 5.27 -17.65
CA VAL A 395 -13.00 5.01 -16.33
C VAL A 395 -11.92 5.07 -15.25
N VAL A 396 -11.64 6.28 -14.77
CA VAL A 396 -10.87 6.48 -13.53
C VAL A 396 -11.85 6.30 -12.37
N VAL A 397 -11.78 5.14 -11.71
CA VAL A 397 -12.46 4.93 -10.43
C VAL A 397 -11.61 5.59 -9.35
N VAL A 398 -12.15 6.64 -8.76
CA VAL A 398 -11.65 7.27 -7.53
C VAL A 398 -11.90 6.27 -6.40
N VAL A 399 -10.86 5.60 -5.94
CA VAL A 399 -10.93 4.75 -4.74
C VAL A 399 -10.19 5.48 -3.63
N ALA A 400 -10.89 5.87 -2.58
CA ALA A 400 -10.27 6.31 -1.35
C ALA A 400 -10.03 5.08 -0.46
N ALA A 401 -8.78 4.62 -0.38
CA ALA A 401 -8.36 3.59 0.55
C ALA A 401 -8.13 4.24 1.92
N VAL A 402 -9.20 4.34 2.71
CA VAL A 402 -9.07 4.79 4.08
C VAL A 402 -8.50 3.61 4.92
N VAL A 403 -7.71 3.92 5.95
CA VAL A 403 -7.28 2.94 6.96
C VAL A 403 -7.85 3.46 8.26
N GLU A 404 -9.04 3.00 8.64
CA GLU A 404 -9.89 3.76 9.56
C GLU A 404 -10.57 2.99 10.71
N ARG A 405 -9.79 2.32 11.55
CA ARG A 405 -10.14 2.00 12.96
C ARG A 405 -11.33 1.08 13.30
#